data_AF-A0A6V7III7-F1
#
_entry.id   AF-A0A6V7III7-F1
#
_cell.length_a   1.000
_cell.length_b   1.000
_cell.length_c   1.000
_cell.angle_alpha   90.00
_cell.angle_beta   90.00
_cell.angle_gamma   90.00
#
_symmetry.space_group_name_H-M   'P 1'
#
loop_
_entity.id
_entity.type
_entity.pdbx_description
1 polymer ?
#
loop_
_entity_poly.entity_id
_entity_poly.type
_entity_poly.pdbx_seq_one_letter_code
_entity_poly.pdbx_strand_id
1 'polypeptide(L)'
;VCRNKKDGKQRAAQEILQRLHPHITSWGSLLRLYGSRSVKSFKEKKQLEQEITLLQGKAAVNQPNHAILGKLRQEMTKLSEQHQAIQPIGKFVPPDLPTGSAANLNNVDL
;
A
#
# COMPACT_ATOMS: atom_id res chain seq x y z
N VAL A 1 -4.86 14.16 26.53
CA VAL A 1 -5.59 13.18 27.39
C VAL A 1 -6.69 12.49 26.57
N CYS A 2 -6.91 11.17 26.67
CA CYS A 2 -8.03 10.48 25.97
C CYS A 2 -9.33 10.70 26.73
N ARG A 3 -10.45 10.87 26.03
CA ARG A 3 -11.76 11.04 26.71
C ARG A 3 -12.38 9.72 27.19
N ASN A 4 -12.03 8.59 26.56
CA ASN A 4 -12.49 7.26 26.96
C ASN A 4 -11.52 6.15 26.52
N LYS A 5 -11.77 4.91 26.98
CA LYS A 5 -10.93 3.73 26.70
C LYS A 5 -10.83 3.41 25.20
N LYS A 6 -11.92 3.57 24.45
CA LYS A 6 -11.94 3.31 23.01
C LYS A 6 -11.03 4.30 22.27
N ASP A 7 -11.16 5.57 22.61
CA ASP A 7 -10.38 6.67 22.06
C ASP A 7 -8.87 6.48 22.33
N GLY A 8 -8.53 6.07 23.57
CA GLY A 8 -7.15 5.77 23.93
C GLY A 8 -6.55 4.59 23.19
N LYS A 9 -7.34 3.51 23.01
CA LYS A 9 -6.90 2.37 22.22
C LYS A 9 -6.63 2.76 20.77
N GLN A 10 -7.51 3.58 20.18
CA GLN A 10 -7.33 4.06 18.82
C GLN A 10 -6.06 4.89 18.69
N ARG A 11 -5.85 5.91 19.53
CA ARG A 11 -4.63 6.72 19.45
C ARG A 11 -3.36 5.90 19.66
N ALA A 12 -3.35 4.97 20.61
CA ALA A 12 -2.19 4.09 20.80
C ALA A 12 -1.89 3.25 19.56
N ALA A 13 -2.92 2.69 18.91
CA ALA A 13 -2.75 1.94 17.66
C ALA A 13 -2.23 2.84 16.52
N GLN A 14 -2.72 4.07 16.43
CA GLN A 14 -2.26 5.07 15.45
C GLN A 14 -0.77 5.39 15.63
N GLU A 15 -0.35 5.63 16.87
CA GLU A 15 1.06 5.88 17.22
C GLU A 15 1.97 4.69 16.89
N ILE A 16 1.51 3.47 17.18
CA ILE A 16 2.26 2.25 16.83
C ILE A 16 2.43 2.16 15.31
N LEU A 17 1.36 2.38 14.53
CA LEU A 17 1.43 2.33 13.07
C LEU A 17 2.36 3.41 12.50
N GLN A 18 2.39 4.60 13.09
CA GLN A 18 3.32 5.67 12.69
C GLN A 18 4.78 5.27 12.95
N ARG A 19 5.07 4.58 14.07
CA ARG A 19 6.41 4.08 14.38
C ARG A 19 6.86 2.96 13.45
N LEU A 20 5.93 2.09 13.03
CA LEU A 20 6.21 1.01 12.08
C LEU A 20 6.46 1.54 10.66
N HIS A 21 5.76 2.61 10.27
CA HIS A 21 5.86 3.21 8.95
C HIS A 21 6.23 4.70 9.02
N PRO A 22 7.47 5.04 9.43
CA PRO A 22 7.87 6.43 9.65
C PRO A 22 7.85 7.27 8.36
N HIS A 23 7.93 6.63 7.19
CA HIS A 23 7.85 7.26 5.87
C HIS A 23 6.40 7.53 5.41
N ILE A 24 5.40 6.99 6.10
CA ILE A 24 3.99 7.23 5.80
C ILE A 24 3.51 8.42 6.61
N THR A 25 3.24 9.53 5.92
CA THR A 25 2.84 10.80 6.55
C THR A 25 1.34 11.08 6.42
N SER A 26 0.59 10.29 5.65
CA SER A 26 -0.83 10.50 5.41
C SER A 26 -1.69 9.31 5.84
N TRP A 27 -2.84 9.62 6.46
CA TRP A 27 -3.86 8.62 6.77
C TRP A 27 -4.38 7.90 5.52
N GLY A 28 -4.43 8.59 4.37
CA GLY A 28 -4.84 7.99 3.10
C GLY A 28 -3.92 6.86 2.64
N SER A 29 -2.60 7.03 2.79
CA SER A 29 -1.62 5.97 2.50
C SER A 29 -1.78 4.78 3.45
N LEU A 30 -2.00 5.06 4.74
CA LEU A 30 -2.21 4.02 5.75
C LEU A 30 -3.51 3.22 5.51
N LEU A 31 -4.60 3.91 5.15
CA LEU A 31 -5.86 3.27 4.73
C LEU A 31 -5.72 2.51 3.41
N ARG A 32 -4.81 2.89 2.52
CA ARG A 32 -4.52 2.11 1.31
C ARG A 32 -3.72 0.85 1.62
N LEU A 33 -2.87 0.87 2.64
CA LEU A 33 -2.10 -0.29 3.09
C LEU A 33 -2.96 -1.27 3.92
N TYR A 34 -3.80 -0.75 4.82
CA TYR A 34 -4.51 -1.55 5.83
C TYR A 34 -6.04 -1.49 5.73
N GLY A 35 -6.60 -0.65 4.87
CA GLY A 35 -8.05 -0.51 4.73
C GLY A 35 -8.67 -1.71 4.03
N SER A 36 -9.99 -1.80 4.10
CA SER A 36 -10.77 -2.92 3.57
C SER A 36 -10.64 -3.17 2.07
N ARG A 37 -10.14 -2.21 1.27
CA ARG A 37 -9.78 -2.42 -0.14
C ARG A 37 -8.38 -3.00 -0.35
N SER A 38 -7.49 -2.92 0.64
CA SER A 38 -6.13 -3.47 0.55
C SER A 38 -6.12 -4.98 0.77
N VAL A 39 -7.05 -5.48 1.57
CA VAL A 39 -7.20 -6.89 1.89
C VAL A 39 -8.24 -7.51 0.96
N LYS A 40 -7.79 -8.14 -0.13
CA LYS A 40 -8.68 -9.01 -0.93
C LYS A 40 -9.26 -10.08 -0.01
N SER A 41 -10.57 -10.31 -0.09
CA SER A 41 -11.18 -11.38 0.70
C SER A 41 -10.54 -12.72 0.34
N PHE A 42 -10.38 -13.63 1.31
CA PHE A 42 -9.87 -14.98 1.04
C PHE A 42 -10.64 -15.67 -0.09
N LYS A 43 -11.95 -15.43 -0.16
CA LYS A 43 -12.82 -15.94 -1.22
C LYS A 43 -12.45 -15.39 -2.60
N GLU A 44 -12.17 -14.09 -2.68
CA GLU A 44 -11.77 -13.40 -3.90
C GLU A 44 -10.37 -13.85 -4.35
N LYS A 45 -9.44 -13.99 -3.42
CA LYS A 45 -8.10 -14.54 -3.70
C LYS A 45 -8.19 -15.95 -4.28
N LYS A 46 -8.98 -16.83 -3.67
CA LYS A 46 -9.20 -18.19 -4.13
C LYS A 46 -9.85 -18.24 -5.52
N GLN A 47 -10.82 -17.36 -5.79
CA GLN A 47 -11.45 -17.26 -7.12
C GLN A 47 -10.46 -16.82 -8.19
N LEU A 48 -9.61 -15.83 -7.90
CA LEU A 48 -8.57 -15.38 -8.83
C LEU A 48 -7.55 -16.50 -9.11
N GLU A 49 -7.13 -17.23 -8.09
CA GLU A 49 -6.24 -18.38 -8.26
C GLU A 49 -6.87 -19.48 -9.14
N GLN A 50 -8.15 -19.81 -8.90
CA GLN A 50 -8.89 -20.77 -9.73
C GLN A 50 -9.02 -20.32 -11.18
N GLU A 51 -9.28 -19.03 -11.42
CA GLU A 51 -9.37 -18.46 -12.77
C GLU A 51 -8.05 -18.65 -13.55
N ILE A 52 -6.90 -18.45 -12.91
CA ILE A 52 -5.59 -18.66 -13.53
C ILE A 52 -5.37 -20.13 -13.89
N THR A 53 -5.71 -21.07 -12.99
CA THR A 53 -5.59 -22.51 -13.27
C THR A 53 -6.44 -22.92 -14.47
N LEU A 54 -7.66 -22.37 -14.60
CA LEU A 54 -8.51 -22.62 -15.77
C LEU A 54 -7.89 -22.07 -17.06
N LEU A 55 -7.24 -20.91 -17.01
CA LEU A 55 -6.56 -20.32 -18.17
C LEU A 55 -5.33 -21.14 -18.58
N GLN A 56 -4.61 -21.74 -17.63
CA GLN A 56 -3.49 -22.65 -17.94
C GLN A 56 -3.94 -23.85 -18.78
N GLY A 57 -5.13 -24.40 -18.52
CA GLY A 57 -5.71 -25.49 -19.30
C GLY A 57 -6.11 -25.15 -20.74
N LYS A 58 -6.14 -23.86 -21.11
CA LYS A 58 -6.45 -23.41 -22.49
C LYS A 58 -5.22 -23.31 -23.40
N ALA A 59 -4.03 -23.57 -22.87
CA ALA A 59 -2.82 -23.56 -23.68
C ALA A 59 -2.78 -24.77 -24.62
N ALA A 60 -2.52 -24.52 -25.91
CA ALA A 60 -2.16 -25.59 -26.82
C ALA A 60 -0.71 -26.05 -26.55
N VAL A 61 -0.44 -27.34 -26.77
CA VAL A 61 0.90 -27.92 -26.57
C VAL A 61 1.92 -27.18 -27.45
N ASN A 62 3.06 -26.79 -26.86
CA ASN A 62 4.15 -26.06 -27.51
C ASN A 62 3.78 -24.67 -28.06
N GLN A 63 2.71 -24.05 -27.59
CA GLN A 63 2.33 -22.68 -27.95
C GLN A 63 2.20 -21.80 -26.69
N PRO A 64 2.48 -20.49 -26.81
CA PRO A 64 2.32 -19.57 -25.70
C PRO A 64 0.84 -19.44 -25.31
N ASN A 65 0.58 -19.30 -24.02
CA ASN A 65 -0.78 -19.16 -23.51
C ASN A 65 -1.31 -17.74 -23.73
N HIS A 66 -1.91 -17.50 -24.89
CA HIS A 66 -2.51 -16.21 -25.24
C HIS A 66 -3.66 -15.80 -24.31
N ALA A 67 -4.35 -16.74 -23.66
CA ALA A 67 -5.43 -16.43 -22.74
C ALA A 67 -4.90 -15.81 -21.44
N ILE A 68 -3.81 -16.35 -20.88
CA ILE A 68 -3.10 -15.76 -19.74
C ILE A 68 -2.50 -14.40 -20.11
N LEU A 69 -1.88 -14.29 -21.28
CA LEU A 69 -1.31 -13.01 -21.76
C LEU A 69 -2.39 -11.93 -21.94
N GLY A 70 -3.57 -12.32 -22.44
CA GLY A 70 -4.73 -11.44 -22.56
C GLY A 70 -5.23 -10.95 -21.18
N LYS A 71 -5.38 -11.87 -20.22
CA LYS A 71 -5.77 -11.53 -18.85
C LYS A 71 -4.75 -10.61 -18.18
N LEU A 72 -3.46 -10.90 -18.34
CA LEU A 72 -2.38 -10.06 -17.82
C LEU A 72 -2.47 -8.62 -18.37
N ARG A 73 -2.69 -8.48 -19.69
CA ARG A 73 -2.85 -7.17 -20.32
C ARG A 73 -4.01 -6.39 -19.72
N GLN A 74 -5.17 -7.02 -19.54
CA GLN A 74 -6.34 -6.39 -18.93
C GLN A 74 -6.07 -5.92 -17.50
N GLU A 75 -5.47 -6.77 -16.66
CA GLU A 75 -5.16 -6.39 -15.28
C GLU A 75 -4.10 -5.27 -15.22
N MET A 76 -3.12 -5.26 -16.12
CA MET A 76 -2.13 -4.18 -16.22
C MET A 76 -2.74 -2.85 -16.65
N THR A 77 -3.69 -2.85 -17.61
CA THR A 77 -4.44 -1.65 -17.97
C THR A 77 -5.23 -1.11 -16.79
N LYS A 78 -5.97 -1.98 -16.09
CA LYS A 78 -6.74 -1.62 -14.89
C LYS A 78 -5.85 -1.06 -13.78
N LEU A 79 -4.66 -1.65 -13.56
CA LEU A 79 -3.69 -1.15 -12.59
C LEU A 79 -3.17 0.24 -12.97
N SER A 80 -2.87 0.47 -14.26
CA SER A 80 -2.46 1.77 -14.78
C SER A 80 -3.54 2.84 -14.55
N GLU A 81 -4.80 2.53 -14.86
CA GLU A 81 -5.94 3.42 -14.61
C GLU A 81 -6.09 3.75 -13.12
N GLN A 82 -5.93 2.76 -12.24
CA GLN A 82 -5.94 2.97 -10.80
C GLN A 82 -4.81 3.90 -10.35
N HIS A 83 -3.60 3.71 -10.85
CA HIS A 83 -2.47 4.60 -10.54
C HIS A 83 -2.70 6.03 -11.03
N GLN A 84 -3.29 6.22 -12.21
CA GLN A 84 -3.63 7.55 -12.73
C GLN A 84 -4.77 8.21 -11.95
N ALA A 85 -5.75 7.43 -11.49
CA ALA A 85 -6.85 7.91 -10.66
C ALA A 85 -6.41 8.27 -9.23
N ILE A 86 -5.25 7.80 -8.79
CA ILE A 86 -4.63 8.23 -7.53
C ILE A 86 -3.99 9.60 -7.77
N GLN A 87 -4.82 10.65 -7.72
CA GLN A 87 -4.35 12.02 -7.55
C GLN A 87 -4.09 12.24 -6.05
N PRO A 88 -2.92 12.78 -5.65
CA PRO A 88 -2.71 13.17 -4.27
C PRO A 88 -3.74 14.23 -3.89
N ILE A 89 -4.60 13.92 -2.92
CA ILE A 89 -5.53 14.90 -2.36
C ILE A 89 -4.71 15.86 -1.50
N GLY A 90 -4.35 16.99 -2.10
CA GLY A 90 -3.59 18.06 -1.47
C GLY A 90 -2.07 17.91 -1.59
N LYS A 91 -1.39 19.07 -1.64
CA LYS A 91 0.05 19.17 -1.37
C LYS A 91 0.20 19.05 0.15
N PHE A 92 0.85 17.99 0.64
CA PHE A 92 1.31 17.98 2.02
C PHE A 92 2.37 19.10 2.15
N VAL A 93 1.97 20.22 2.74
CA VAL A 93 2.90 21.25 3.19
C VAL A 93 3.35 20.80 4.58
N PRO A 94 4.58 20.27 4.74
CA PRO A 94 5.07 19.96 6.07
C PRO A 94 5.04 21.26 6.90
N PRO A 95 4.60 21.23 8.16
CA PRO A 95 4.85 22.35 9.06
C PRO A 95 6.37 22.57 9.10
N ASP A 96 6.81 23.83 9.12
CA ASP A 96 8.21 24.22 9.13
C ASP A 96 8.97 23.41 10.21
N LEU A 97 9.67 22.37 9.76
CA LEU A 97 10.61 21.68 10.62
C LEU A 97 11.74 22.67 10.89
N PRO A 98 12.12 22.92 12.15
CA PRO A 98 13.34 23.67 12.41
C PRO A 98 14.46 22.92 11.67
N THR A 99 15.10 23.62 10.73
CA THR A 99 16.25 23.12 9.98
C THR A 99 17.46 23.11 10.92
N GLY A 100 17.35 22.37 12.03
CA GLY A 100 18.43 22.07 12.95
C GLY A 100 19.06 20.78 12.50
N SER A 101 20.09 20.90 11.64
CA SER A 101 21.00 19.80 11.33
C SER A 101 21.65 19.29 12.63
N ALA A 102 21.03 18.31 13.29
CA ALA A 102 21.66 17.51 14.33
C ALA A 102 22.36 16.31 13.68
N ALA A 103 23.27 16.60 12.77
CA ALA A 103 24.27 15.65 12.27
C ALA A 103 25.63 16.36 12.31
N ASN A 104 26.06 16.74 13.51
CA ASN A 104 27.44 17.12 13.75
C ASN A 104 28.19 15.86 14.19
N LEU A 105 28.69 15.11 13.21
CA LEU A 105 29.51 13.90 13.39
C LEU A 105 31.01 14.22 13.54
N ASN A 106 31.37 15.46 13.86
CA ASN A 106 32.75 15.88 14.06
C ASN A 106 32.92 16.52 15.44
N ASN A 107 33.10 15.68 16.47
CA ASN A 107 34.10 15.94 17.49
C ASN A 107 34.36 14.65 18.27
N VAL A 108 35.31 13.89 17.77
CA VAL A 108 36.09 12.97 18.60
C VAL A 108 37.24 13.81 19.15
N ASP A 109 37.28 13.98 20.46
CA ASP A 109 38.53 14.21 21.18
C ASP A 109 38.51 13.33 22.43
N LEU A 110 39.68 12.72 22.67
CA LEU A 110 39.96 11.56 23.51
C LEU A 110 39.58 11.72 24.99
#